data_AF-A0A662E165-F1
#
_entry.id   AF-A0A662E165-F1
#
_cell.length_a   1.000
_cell.length_b   1.000
_cell.length_c   1.000
_cell.angle_alpha   90.00
_cell.angle_beta   90.00
_cell.angle_gamma   90.00
#
_symmetry.space_group_name_H-M   'P 1'
#
loop_
_entity.id
_entity.type
_entity.pdbx_description
1 polymer ?
#
loop_
_entity_poly.entity_id
_entity_poly.type
_entity_poly.pdbx_seq_one_letter_code
_entity_poly.pdbx_strand_id
1 'polypeptide(L)'
;MKKAISVQVNRILQITSLVVGFALVGMPAVRAEAQCGNDPGNDSLAEATPLSGCGSTPAAIDCLGDLDYYWLNAPNSGSFTFETTGGTDTELRLYDLNGDTIDSDDDSGDGSNAKIVYTLVGGQKYSVAVNEYNYNDTGDYTLVISGCAGGGCGDDPGNDSVGNNTPFGSCGTTAASIDCTDDVDVYSFQSPRAGEYTFTSNGVFGTILSIATGSGNTWVNDGSDSMSKILTTGQWIYVKVEANVPGQIFSYDLTISGCDTACGDDPGDDDFDHATQFVGCSTINSALDCDGDKDFYWFTPFQEGNHDIETLGSTDT
;
A
#
# COMPACT_ATOMS: atom_id res chain seq x y z
N MET A 1 -73.92 15.90 -15.40
CA MET A 1 -73.83 15.56 -13.97
C MET A 1 -72.60 16.27 -13.41
N LYS A 2 -72.79 17.00 -12.29
CA LYS A 2 -71.87 17.91 -11.52
C LYS A 2 -71.15 18.99 -12.37
N LYS A 3 -71.67 20.23 -12.54
CA LYS A 3 -71.68 21.43 -11.64
C LYS A 3 -70.34 21.66 -10.91
N ALA A 4 -69.69 22.83 -10.85
CA ALA A 4 -69.80 24.16 -11.50
C ALA A 4 -68.65 25.08 -10.99
N ILE A 5 -68.52 26.29 -11.58
CA ILE A 5 -68.00 27.59 -11.05
C ILE A 5 -66.49 27.88 -11.29
N SER A 6 -66.01 28.84 -12.13
CA SER A 6 -66.28 30.30 -12.34
C SER A 6 -65.39 31.18 -11.42
N VAL A 7 -64.72 32.30 -11.77
CA VAL A 7 -64.62 33.18 -12.95
C VAL A 7 -63.41 34.15 -12.80
N GLN A 8 -63.00 34.69 -13.97
CA GLN A 8 -62.16 35.85 -14.41
C GLN A 8 -61.81 37.00 -13.42
N VAL A 9 -60.79 37.85 -13.67
CA VAL A 9 -60.87 39.12 -14.48
C VAL A 9 -59.48 39.61 -15.03
N ASN A 10 -59.44 39.93 -16.33
CA ASN A 10 -58.80 41.04 -17.12
C ASN A 10 -57.78 42.00 -16.43
N ARG A 11 -56.78 42.65 -17.04
CA ARG A 11 -56.36 42.97 -18.43
C ARG A 11 -55.03 43.79 -18.36
N ILE A 12 -54.38 43.97 -19.52
CA ILE A 12 -53.67 45.20 -20.02
C ILE A 12 -52.11 45.31 -19.95
N LEU A 13 -51.59 45.54 -21.17
CA LEU A 13 -50.41 46.27 -21.69
C LEU A 13 -48.95 45.79 -21.51
N GLN A 14 -48.30 45.62 -22.68
CA GLN A 14 -46.87 45.85 -22.91
C GLN A 14 -46.47 47.28 -22.52
N ILE A 15 -45.22 47.50 -22.07
CA ILE A 15 -44.27 48.54 -22.53
C ILE A 15 -42.98 48.55 -21.66
N THR A 16 -41.84 48.42 -22.36
CA THR A 16 -40.47 48.95 -22.11
C THR A 16 -39.68 48.69 -20.82
N SER A 17 -38.40 48.40 -21.06
CA SER A 17 -37.26 48.35 -20.15
C SER A 17 -37.22 49.43 -19.07
N LEU A 18 -36.85 49.00 -17.85
CA LEU A 18 -36.15 49.83 -16.88
C LEU A 18 -34.87 49.07 -16.48
N VAL A 19 -33.73 49.48 -17.04
CA VAL A 19 -32.42 49.09 -16.54
C VAL A 19 -32.20 49.86 -15.26
N VAL A 20 -32.43 49.22 -14.11
CA VAL A 20 -31.91 49.70 -12.83
C VAL A 20 -30.50 49.16 -12.72
N GLY A 21 -29.52 50.03 -12.95
CA GLY A 21 -28.12 49.75 -12.65
C GLY A 21 -27.96 49.56 -11.15
N PHE A 22 -28.02 48.31 -10.69
CA PHE A 22 -27.41 47.95 -9.42
C PHE A 22 -25.90 47.94 -9.64
N ALA A 23 -25.22 48.87 -8.98
CA ALA A 23 -23.78 48.79 -8.80
C ALA A 23 -23.49 47.44 -8.14
N LEU A 24 -22.88 46.54 -8.91
CA LEU A 24 -22.24 45.35 -8.39
C LEU A 24 -21.13 45.86 -7.46
N VAL A 25 -21.39 45.90 -6.15
CA VAL A 25 -20.30 45.95 -5.19
C VAL A 25 -19.59 44.63 -5.38
N GLY A 26 -18.40 44.67 -5.98
CA GLY A 26 -17.57 43.50 -6.16
C GLY A 26 -17.37 42.85 -4.80
N MET A 27 -18.06 41.72 -4.60
CA MET A 27 -17.58 40.74 -3.65
C MET A 27 -16.18 40.39 -4.12
N PRO A 28 -15.14 40.53 -3.28
CA PRO A 28 -13.83 40.04 -3.68
C PRO A 28 -14.04 38.57 -4.05
N ALA A 29 -13.51 38.16 -5.20
CA ALA A 29 -13.38 36.75 -5.52
C ALA A 29 -12.81 36.09 -4.27
N VAL A 30 -13.56 35.14 -3.70
CA VAL A 30 -13.00 34.23 -2.70
C VAL A 30 -11.77 33.66 -3.40
N ARG A 31 -10.60 34.02 -2.86
CA ARG A 31 -9.34 33.43 -3.32
C ARG A 31 -9.52 31.94 -3.14
N ALA A 32 -9.23 31.18 -4.20
CA ALA A 32 -9.06 29.74 -4.10
C ALA A 32 -8.20 29.45 -2.87
N GLU A 33 -8.77 28.74 -1.90
CA GLU A 33 -7.99 27.98 -0.94
C GLU A 33 -7.03 27.14 -1.79
N ALA A 34 -5.75 27.10 -1.41
CA ALA A 34 -4.84 26.17 -2.06
C ALA A 34 -5.43 24.78 -1.83
N GLN A 35 -5.91 24.11 -2.89
CA GLN A 35 -6.30 22.71 -2.78
C GLN A 35 -5.05 21.94 -2.39
N CYS A 36 -5.15 21.20 -1.29
CA CYS A 36 -4.32 20.02 -1.06
C CYS A 36 -4.76 18.95 -2.08
N GLY A 37 -3.96 17.90 -2.29
CA GLY A 37 -4.37 16.80 -3.18
C GLY A 37 -4.17 17.06 -4.68
N ASN A 38 -2.97 16.77 -5.19
CA ASN A 38 -2.83 16.25 -6.57
C ASN A 38 -2.62 14.73 -6.54
N ASP A 39 -3.07 14.07 -5.49
CA ASP A 39 -2.85 12.67 -5.23
C ASP A 39 -4.18 11.88 -5.42
N PRO A 40 -4.20 10.56 -5.20
CA PRO A 40 -5.41 9.78 -5.33
C PRO A 40 -6.44 10.04 -4.22
N GLY A 41 -6.09 10.68 -3.10
CA GLY A 41 -7.01 11.01 -2.02
C GLY A 41 -7.75 12.31 -2.32
N ASN A 42 -9.06 12.23 -2.58
CA ASN A 42 -9.83 13.47 -2.76
C ASN A 42 -10.27 13.99 -1.39
N ASP A 43 -10.06 15.28 -1.10
CA ASP A 43 -10.23 15.95 0.21
C ASP A 43 -11.67 16.00 0.76
N SER A 44 -12.64 15.31 0.13
CA SER A 44 -14.02 15.28 0.61
C SER A 44 -14.72 13.94 0.39
N LEU A 45 -15.54 13.55 1.37
CA LEU A 45 -16.35 12.32 1.30
C LEU A 45 -17.27 12.26 0.05
N ALA A 46 -17.72 13.42 -0.44
CA ALA A 46 -18.59 13.49 -1.62
C ALA A 46 -17.85 13.16 -2.92
N GLU A 47 -16.54 13.44 -2.95
CA GLU A 47 -15.66 13.24 -4.10
C GLU A 47 -14.70 12.07 -3.89
N ALA A 48 -14.87 11.28 -2.82
CA ALA A 48 -14.01 10.15 -2.46
C ALA A 48 -13.59 9.30 -3.67
N THR A 49 -12.33 8.90 -3.68
CA THR A 49 -11.73 8.14 -4.79
C THR A 49 -12.21 6.69 -4.80
N PRO A 50 -12.70 6.19 -5.94
CA PRO A 50 -13.18 4.81 -6.04
C PRO A 50 -12.01 3.82 -6.03
N LEU A 51 -12.07 2.86 -5.11
CA LEU A 51 -11.19 1.70 -5.08
C LEU A 51 -11.82 0.54 -5.86
N SER A 52 -10.98 -0.20 -6.58
CA SER A 52 -11.44 -1.36 -7.36
C SER A 52 -11.77 -2.59 -6.49
N GLY A 53 -11.37 -2.56 -5.21
CA GLY A 53 -11.55 -3.64 -4.24
C GLY A 53 -10.47 -3.57 -3.16
N CYS A 54 -10.08 -4.73 -2.66
CA CYS A 54 -8.96 -4.92 -1.74
C CYS A 54 -7.62 -4.79 -2.47
N GLY A 55 -6.54 -4.64 -1.70
CA GLY A 55 -5.18 -4.38 -2.16
C GLY A 55 -4.59 -3.13 -1.53
N SER A 56 -3.46 -2.69 -2.07
CA SER A 56 -2.68 -1.56 -1.56
C SER A 56 -2.87 -0.32 -2.44
N THR A 57 -3.10 0.82 -1.81
CA THR A 57 -3.27 2.13 -2.45
C THR A 57 -2.27 3.12 -1.83
N PRO A 58 -1.11 3.34 -2.45
CA PRO A 58 -0.16 4.37 -2.02
C PRO A 58 -0.73 5.78 -2.25
N ALA A 59 -0.50 6.68 -1.30
CA ALA A 59 -0.96 8.08 -1.31
C ALA A 59 -0.09 8.95 -0.38
N ALA A 60 -0.38 10.24 -0.29
CA ALA A 60 0.38 11.16 0.56
C ALA A 60 -0.52 12.23 1.18
N ILE A 61 -0.27 12.52 2.46
CA ILE A 61 -0.85 13.65 3.15
C ILE A 61 -0.05 14.89 2.71
N ASP A 62 -0.53 15.58 1.68
CA ASP A 62 0.22 16.61 0.94
C ASP A 62 0.35 17.92 1.74
N CYS A 63 -0.53 18.13 2.73
CA CYS A 63 -0.59 19.36 3.50
C CYS A 63 -1.10 19.16 4.93
N LEU A 64 -0.96 20.20 5.76
CA LEU A 64 -1.50 20.18 7.11
C LEU A 64 -3.03 20.14 7.09
N GLY A 65 -3.59 19.12 7.71
CA GLY A 65 -5.03 18.90 7.77
C GLY A 65 -5.62 18.25 6.53
N ASP A 66 -4.79 17.65 5.69
CA ASP A 66 -5.24 16.83 4.56
C ASP A 66 -6.08 15.63 5.03
N LEU A 67 -7.06 15.26 4.23
CA LEU A 67 -8.00 14.17 4.51
C LEU A 67 -8.32 13.43 3.23
N ASP A 68 -7.71 12.27 3.05
CA ASP A 68 -7.88 11.47 1.85
C ASP A 68 -9.10 10.56 2.00
N TYR A 69 -10.11 10.75 1.15
CA TYR A 69 -11.28 9.88 1.15
C TYR A 69 -11.25 8.87 0.01
N TYR A 70 -11.50 7.62 0.36
CA TYR A 70 -11.66 6.50 -0.57
C TYR A 70 -13.02 5.83 -0.38
N TRP A 71 -13.47 5.06 -1.37
CA TRP A 71 -14.64 4.20 -1.19
C TRP A 71 -14.59 2.94 -2.04
N LEU A 72 -15.24 1.88 -1.57
CA LEU A 72 -15.49 0.66 -2.32
C LEU A 72 -16.93 0.17 -2.15
N ASN A 73 -17.40 -0.63 -3.09
CA ASN A 73 -18.53 -1.53 -2.84
C ASN A 73 -17.95 -2.84 -2.29
N ALA A 74 -18.36 -3.25 -1.09
CA ALA A 74 -17.92 -4.51 -0.51
C ALA A 74 -18.29 -5.67 -1.46
N PRO A 75 -17.33 -6.45 -1.98
CA PRO A 75 -17.63 -7.50 -2.94
C PRO A 75 -18.39 -8.69 -2.32
N ASN A 76 -18.27 -8.87 -1.01
CA ASN A 76 -18.91 -9.93 -0.23
C ASN A 76 -19.33 -9.39 1.15
N SER A 77 -20.11 -10.18 1.89
CA SER A 77 -20.29 -9.95 3.33
C SER A 77 -19.24 -10.75 4.07
N GLY A 78 -18.50 -10.12 4.99
CA GLY A 78 -17.38 -10.75 5.69
C GLY A 78 -16.62 -9.77 6.55
N SER A 79 -15.59 -10.27 7.23
CA SER A 79 -14.61 -9.42 7.92
C SER A 79 -13.71 -8.76 6.89
N PHE A 80 -13.47 -7.47 7.04
CA PHE A 80 -12.53 -6.69 6.23
C PHE A 80 -11.58 -5.97 7.17
N THR A 81 -10.31 -5.92 6.78
CA THR A 81 -9.30 -5.13 7.46
C THR A 81 -8.98 -3.91 6.60
N PHE A 82 -8.96 -2.74 7.21
CA PHE A 82 -8.45 -1.49 6.65
C PHE A 82 -7.25 -1.11 7.50
N GLU A 83 -6.09 -0.93 6.88
CA GLU A 83 -4.83 -0.69 7.59
C GLU A 83 -4.01 0.33 6.81
N THR A 84 -3.33 1.22 7.49
CA THR A 84 -2.28 2.04 6.89
C THR A 84 -0.92 1.39 7.11
N THR A 85 0.02 1.64 6.21
CA THR A 85 1.42 1.28 6.39
C THR A 85 2.31 2.43 5.96
N GLY A 86 3.47 2.59 6.59
CA GLY A 86 4.41 3.67 6.31
C GLY A 86 5.02 4.24 7.58
N GLY A 87 5.77 5.34 7.42
CA GLY A 87 6.40 6.06 8.54
C GLY A 87 5.55 7.19 9.13
N THR A 88 4.40 7.49 8.54
CA THR A 88 3.49 8.56 8.98
C THR A 88 2.53 8.05 10.06
N ASP A 89 2.35 8.82 11.13
CA ASP A 89 1.35 8.56 12.19
C ASP A 89 -0.06 8.88 11.65
N THR A 90 -0.89 7.86 11.44
CA THR A 90 -2.13 7.98 10.66
C THR A 90 -3.36 7.60 11.48
N GLU A 91 -4.49 8.25 11.20
CA GLU A 91 -5.81 7.88 11.71
C GLU A 91 -6.68 7.39 10.54
N LEU A 92 -7.39 6.28 10.75
CA LEU A 92 -8.44 5.79 9.87
C LEU A 92 -9.82 6.13 10.42
N ARG A 93 -10.74 6.47 9.51
CA ARG A 93 -12.17 6.60 9.83
C ARG A 93 -13.03 5.90 8.78
N LEU A 94 -13.82 4.92 9.21
CA LEU A 94 -14.71 4.16 8.34
C LEU A 94 -16.13 4.72 8.39
N TYR A 95 -16.78 4.82 7.22
CA TYR A 95 -18.11 5.39 7.04
C TYR A 95 -19.06 4.40 6.35
N ASP A 96 -20.32 4.43 6.75
CA ASP A 96 -21.39 3.66 6.10
C ASP A 96 -21.91 4.32 4.80
N LEU A 97 -22.93 3.71 4.20
CA LEU A 97 -23.60 4.21 3.00
C LEU A 97 -24.21 5.63 3.17
N ASN A 98 -24.56 6.03 4.38
CA ASN A 98 -25.13 7.34 4.69
C ASN A 98 -24.05 8.40 4.95
N GLY A 99 -22.78 8.01 5.03
CA GLY A 99 -21.67 8.86 5.43
C GLY A 99 -21.57 9.04 6.94
N ASP A 100 -22.23 8.19 7.73
CA ASP A 100 -22.07 8.16 9.18
C ASP A 100 -20.82 7.36 9.54
N THR A 101 -20.01 7.89 10.46
CA THR A 101 -18.84 7.16 10.98
C THR A 101 -19.29 5.92 11.76
N ILE A 102 -18.75 4.77 11.39
CA ILE A 102 -19.04 3.48 12.02
C ILE A 102 -17.85 2.91 12.78
N ASP A 103 -16.63 3.34 12.46
CA ASP A 103 -15.44 2.97 13.21
C ASP A 103 -14.31 3.99 12.98
N SER A 104 -13.33 4.03 13.88
CA SER A 104 -12.12 4.85 13.75
C SER A 104 -10.99 4.30 14.61
N ASP A 105 -9.76 4.37 14.13
CA ASP A 105 -8.56 3.87 14.82
C ASP A 105 -7.33 4.69 14.43
N ASP A 106 -6.37 4.87 15.34
CA ASP A 106 -5.12 5.63 15.15
C ASP A 106 -3.85 4.79 15.33
N ASP A 107 -3.83 3.72 16.14
CA ASP A 107 -2.57 3.04 16.50
C ASP A 107 -2.66 1.51 16.66
N SER A 108 -3.71 0.87 16.14
CA SER A 108 -3.84 -0.60 16.22
C SER A 108 -3.08 -1.37 15.12
N GLY A 109 -2.42 -0.69 14.19
CA GLY A 109 -1.54 -1.27 13.15
C GLY A 109 -0.08 -1.39 13.60
N ASP A 110 0.82 -1.66 12.65
CA ASP A 110 2.26 -1.67 12.96
C ASP A 110 2.81 -0.25 13.18
N GLY A 111 3.67 -0.10 14.20
CA GLY A 111 4.21 1.20 14.58
C GLY A 111 3.14 2.19 15.04
N SER A 112 2.99 3.29 14.30
CA SER A 112 1.98 4.35 14.49
C SER A 112 0.93 4.36 13.38
N ASN A 113 0.71 3.21 12.74
CA ASN A 113 -0.31 3.08 11.71
C ASN A 113 -1.65 2.65 12.33
N ALA A 114 -2.74 3.06 11.70
CA ALA A 114 -4.10 2.74 12.09
C ALA A 114 -4.58 1.42 11.48
N LYS A 115 -5.45 0.71 12.19
CA LYS A 115 -6.05 -0.55 11.74
C LYS A 115 -7.49 -0.73 12.22
N ILE A 116 -8.42 -0.85 11.28
CA ILE A 116 -9.85 -1.13 11.53
C ILE A 116 -10.18 -2.53 11.00
N VAL A 117 -10.78 -3.38 11.83
CA VAL A 117 -11.36 -4.67 11.42
C VAL A 117 -12.87 -4.61 11.55
N TYR A 118 -13.59 -4.65 10.43
CA TYR A 118 -15.04 -4.46 10.42
C TYR A 118 -15.77 -5.49 9.55
N THR A 119 -16.96 -5.91 9.99
CA THR A 119 -17.81 -6.80 9.18
C THR A 119 -18.64 -6.00 8.17
N LEU A 120 -18.26 -6.04 6.90
CA LEU A 120 -19.00 -5.39 5.82
C LEU A 120 -20.13 -6.27 5.30
N VAL A 121 -21.11 -5.64 4.66
CA VAL A 121 -22.19 -6.31 3.96
C VAL A 121 -21.99 -6.19 2.45
N GLY A 122 -21.97 -7.33 1.76
CA GLY A 122 -21.75 -7.40 0.32
C GLY A 122 -22.74 -6.58 -0.49
N GLY A 123 -22.20 -5.88 -1.50
CA GLY A 123 -22.92 -4.96 -2.38
C GLY A 123 -23.19 -3.58 -1.78
N GLN A 124 -22.83 -3.32 -0.52
CA GLN A 124 -22.96 -1.98 0.07
C GLN A 124 -21.70 -1.15 -0.16
N LYS A 125 -21.90 0.16 -0.32
CA LYS A 125 -20.81 1.14 -0.37
C LYS A 125 -20.34 1.45 1.04
N TYR A 126 -19.03 1.46 1.23
CA TYR A 126 -18.34 1.98 2.40
C TYR A 126 -17.29 2.98 1.95
N SER A 127 -17.09 4.03 2.74
CA SER A 127 -15.99 4.98 2.52
C SER A 127 -15.03 4.92 3.69
N VAL A 128 -13.76 5.19 3.43
CA VAL A 128 -12.71 5.29 4.46
C VAL A 128 -11.97 6.60 4.26
N ALA A 129 -11.66 7.29 5.34
CA ALA A 129 -10.77 8.44 5.34
C ALA A 129 -9.46 8.09 6.01
N VAL A 130 -8.38 8.67 5.49
CA VAL A 130 -7.04 8.65 6.09
C VAL A 130 -6.61 10.08 6.36
N ASN A 131 -6.06 10.36 7.54
CA ASN A 131 -5.43 11.63 7.87
C ASN A 131 -4.24 11.41 8.79
N GLU A 132 -3.39 12.43 8.94
CA GLU A 132 -2.35 12.42 9.97
C GLU A 132 -3.04 12.64 11.31
N TYR A 133 -2.66 11.85 12.31
CA TYR A 133 -3.39 11.77 13.58
C TYR A 133 -3.65 13.13 14.24
N ASN A 134 -2.67 14.05 14.20
CA ASN A 134 -2.78 15.38 14.81
C ASN A 134 -3.11 16.52 13.83
N TYR A 135 -3.31 16.23 12.54
CA TYR A 135 -3.53 17.21 11.47
C TYR A 135 -2.43 18.30 11.39
N ASN A 136 -1.21 17.99 11.84
CA ASN A 136 -0.09 18.93 11.98
C ASN A 136 1.22 18.45 11.33
N ASP A 137 1.21 17.29 10.68
CA ASP A 137 2.30 16.79 9.85
C ASP A 137 1.83 16.34 8.45
N THR A 138 2.79 15.97 7.60
CA THR A 138 2.62 15.49 6.23
C THR A 138 3.48 14.26 6.01
N GLY A 139 3.10 13.41 5.07
CA GLY A 139 3.95 12.29 4.67
C GLY A 139 3.22 11.23 3.86
N ASP A 140 4.01 10.31 3.32
CA ASP A 140 3.50 9.21 2.51
C ASP A 140 2.89 8.13 3.39
N TYR A 141 1.87 7.44 2.88
CA TYR A 141 1.33 6.23 3.47
C TYR A 141 0.81 5.30 2.37
N THR A 142 0.48 4.07 2.73
CA THR A 142 -0.25 3.14 1.87
C THR A 142 -1.48 2.65 2.61
N LEU A 143 -2.67 2.85 2.03
CA LEU A 143 -3.90 2.24 2.50
C LEU A 143 -4.02 0.82 1.97
N VAL A 144 -4.16 -0.13 2.89
CA VAL A 144 -4.22 -1.55 2.62
C VAL A 144 -5.60 -2.05 3.05
N ILE A 145 -6.34 -2.65 2.12
CA ILE A 145 -7.67 -3.21 2.39
C ILE A 145 -7.66 -4.70 2.08
N SER A 146 -8.24 -5.49 2.98
CA SER A 146 -8.34 -6.94 2.88
C SER A 146 -9.76 -7.43 3.24
N GLY A 147 -10.11 -8.71 2.97
CA GLY A 147 -11.43 -9.30 3.23
C GLY A 147 -12.28 -9.59 1.99
N CYS A 148 -11.81 -9.21 0.80
CA CYS A 148 -12.59 -9.27 -0.45
C CYS A 148 -12.92 -10.67 -0.97
N ALA A 149 -12.31 -11.72 -0.41
CA ALA A 149 -12.63 -13.12 -0.72
C ALA A 149 -13.73 -13.73 0.19
N GLY A 150 -14.14 -13.06 1.28
CA GLY A 150 -15.29 -13.51 2.09
C GLY A 150 -14.99 -13.98 3.50
N GLY A 151 -13.90 -13.52 4.13
CA GLY A 151 -13.65 -13.80 5.55
C GLY A 151 -13.09 -15.20 5.83
N GLY A 152 -12.35 -15.79 4.89
CA GLY A 152 -11.72 -17.10 5.07
C GLY A 152 -10.25 -17.02 4.70
N CYS A 153 -9.41 -17.72 5.47
CA CYS A 153 -8.05 -18.17 5.18
C CYS A 153 -7.39 -17.51 3.96
N GLY A 154 -6.46 -16.57 4.18
CA GLY A 154 -5.82 -15.75 3.14
C GLY A 154 -6.62 -14.52 2.73
N ASP A 155 -7.38 -13.92 3.68
CA ASP A 155 -8.19 -12.73 3.41
C ASP A 155 -7.44 -11.42 3.62
N ASP A 156 -6.13 -11.48 3.83
CA ASP A 156 -5.18 -10.40 4.00
C ASP A 156 -4.45 -10.06 2.66
N PRO A 157 -3.58 -9.03 2.62
CA PRO A 157 -2.79 -8.69 1.44
C PRO A 157 -1.74 -9.75 1.17
N GLY A 158 -2.03 -10.66 0.25
CA GLY A 158 -1.10 -11.73 -0.06
C GLY A 158 -1.75 -12.77 -0.96
N ASN A 159 -3.00 -13.13 -0.72
CA ASN A 159 -3.89 -13.98 -1.52
C ASN A 159 -3.26 -15.18 -2.29
N ASP A 160 -3.95 -16.30 -2.14
CA ASP A 160 -3.35 -17.64 -2.00
C ASP A 160 -3.01 -18.36 -3.31
N SER A 161 -3.02 -17.63 -4.44
CA SER A 161 -2.65 -18.22 -5.72
C SER A 161 -2.16 -17.22 -6.76
N VAL A 162 -1.42 -17.71 -7.74
CA VAL A 162 -1.01 -16.92 -8.93
C VAL A 162 -2.19 -16.25 -9.63
N GLY A 163 -3.39 -16.85 -9.61
CA GLY A 163 -4.59 -16.32 -10.28
C GLY A 163 -5.33 -15.23 -9.49
N ASN A 164 -5.03 -15.11 -8.20
CA ASN A 164 -5.57 -14.14 -7.26
C ASN A 164 -4.41 -13.78 -6.35
N ASN A 165 -3.47 -12.99 -6.88
CA ASN A 165 -2.24 -12.57 -6.21
C ASN A 165 -2.30 -11.05 -5.92
N THR A 166 -1.43 -10.56 -5.05
CA THR A 166 -1.37 -9.14 -4.67
C THR A 166 -0.25 -8.46 -5.48
N PRO A 167 -0.55 -7.46 -6.32
CA PRO A 167 0.48 -6.76 -7.09
C PRO A 167 1.33 -5.82 -6.21
N PHE A 168 2.64 -6.02 -6.23
CA PHE A 168 3.65 -5.07 -5.74
C PHE A 168 3.97 -4.08 -6.86
N GLY A 169 3.39 -2.87 -6.78
CA GLY A 169 3.50 -1.85 -7.83
C GLY A 169 4.89 -1.24 -8.01
N SER A 170 5.69 -1.21 -6.95
CA SER A 170 7.09 -0.76 -6.89
C SER A 170 7.81 -1.52 -5.78
N CYS A 171 9.12 -1.32 -5.60
CA CYS A 171 9.80 -1.79 -4.39
C CYS A 171 9.25 -1.08 -3.15
N GLY A 172 9.48 -1.70 -1.99
CA GLY A 172 8.96 -1.26 -0.70
C GLY A 172 8.59 -2.45 0.18
N THR A 173 7.85 -2.15 1.25
CA THR A 173 7.39 -3.15 2.22
C THR A 173 5.86 -3.21 2.24
N THR A 174 5.29 -4.39 2.43
CA THR A 174 3.86 -4.60 2.68
C THR A 174 3.69 -5.57 3.82
N ALA A 175 2.87 -5.18 4.79
CA ALA A 175 2.46 -6.02 5.90
C ALA A 175 1.34 -6.99 5.47
N ALA A 176 1.40 -8.20 6.01
CA ALA A 176 0.46 -9.30 5.74
C ALA A 176 0.45 -10.30 6.90
N SER A 177 -0.30 -11.38 6.78
CA SER A 177 -0.42 -12.43 7.78
C SER A 177 -0.77 -13.78 7.18
N ILE A 178 0.00 -14.80 7.54
CA ILE A 178 -0.45 -16.19 7.47
C ILE A 178 -1.53 -16.35 8.55
N ASP A 179 -2.81 -16.31 8.17
CA ASP A 179 -3.94 -16.17 9.10
C ASP A 179 -4.65 -17.49 9.43
N CYS A 180 -4.27 -18.56 8.73
CA CYS A 180 -4.83 -19.89 8.86
C CYS A 180 -3.79 -21.01 8.59
N THR A 181 -4.20 -22.27 8.79
CA THR A 181 -3.26 -23.40 8.84
C THR A 181 -2.64 -23.77 7.49
N ASP A 182 -3.32 -23.47 6.39
CA ASP A 182 -2.91 -23.76 5.02
C ASP A 182 -2.73 -22.47 4.21
N ASP A 183 -2.58 -21.34 4.91
CA ASP A 183 -2.41 -20.05 4.26
C ASP A 183 -1.10 -19.99 3.49
N VAL A 184 -1.15 -19.34 2.34
CA VAL A 184 0.00 -18.98 1.54
C VAL A 184 -0.29 -17.65 0.90
N ASP A 185 0.72 -16.79 0.82
CA ASP A 185 0.54 -15.48 0.21
C ASP A 185 1.34 -15.41 -1.07
N VAL A 186 0.70 -15.05 -2.19
CA VAL A 186 1.32 -14.89 -3.50
C VAL A 186 1.27 -13.42 -3.94
N TYR A 187 2.44 -12.83 -4.14
CA TYR A 187 2.60 -11.49 -4.70
C TYR A 187 3.07 -11.55 -6.15
N SER A 188 2.71 -10.55 -6.95
CA SER A 188 3.29 -10.36 -8.29
C SER A 188 4.06 -9.05 -8.37
N PHE A 189 5.20 -9.07 -9.06
CA PHE A 189 6.04 -7.90 -9.26
C PHE A 189 6.50 -7.86 -10.73
N GLN A 190 6.43 -6.68 -11.33
CA GLN A 190 7.01 -6.42 -12.64
C GLN A 190 8.26 -5.58 -12.46
N SER A 191 9.41 -6.14 -12.82
CA SER A 191 10.69 -5.46 -12.71
C SER A 191 10.71 -4.15 -13.53
N PRO A 192 10.88 -2.98 -12.89
CA PRO A 192 10.93 -1.71 -13.61
C PRO A 192 12.25 -1.49 -14.37
N ARG A 193 13.34 -2.15 -13.94
CA ARG A 193 14.67 -2.06 -14.56
C ARG A 193 15.35 -3.43 -14.61
N ALA A 194 16.30 -3.62 -15.52
CA ALA A 194 17.17 -4.78 -15.43
C ALA A 194 18.10 -4.59 -14.22
N GLY A 195 18.25 -5.63 -13.39
CA GLY A 195 19.02 -5.54 -12.15
C GLY A 195 18.78 -6.76 -11.24
N GLU A 196 19.49 -6.80 -10.12
CA GLU A 196 19.20 -7.73 -9.03
C GLU A 196 18.11 -7.17 -8.13
N TYR A 197 17.21 -8.05 -7.70
CA TYR A 197 16.15 -7.74 -6.76
C TYR A 197 16.24 -8.71 -5.59
N THR A 198 16.07 -8.18 -4.38
CA THR A 198 16.02 -8.99 -3.16
C THR A 198 14.60 -8.96 -2.60
N PHE A 199 14.12 -10.13 -2.22
CA PHE A 199 12.82 -10.37 -1.62
C PHE A 199 13.05 -10.93 -0.22
N THR A 200 12.56 -10.25 0.80
CA THR A 200 12.78 -10.65 2.20
C THR A 200 11.46 -10.62 2.95
N SER A 201 11.15 -11.71 3.65
CA SER A 201 10.01 -11.80 4.55
C SER A 201 10.48 -11.79 6.00
N ASN A 202 9.88 -10.96 6.84
CA ASN A 202 10.20 -10.84 8.26
C ASN A 202 8.94 -11.08 9.08
N GLY A 203 8.82 -12.27 9.66
CA GLY A 203 7.71 -12.64 10.53
C GLY A 203 8.11 -12.85 11.98
N VAL A 204 7.14 -12.75 12.90
CA VAL A 204 7.34 -13.14 14.32
C VAL A 204 7.69 -14.63 14.44
N PHE A 205 7.22 -15.44 13.49
CA PHE A 205 7.70 -16.78 13.24
C PHE A 205 8.42 -16.85 11.89
N GLY A 206 9.24 -17.87 11.71
CA GLY A 206 10.00 -18.06 10.48
C GLY A 206 9.07 -18.29 9.28
N THR A 207 9.35 -17.60 8.19
CA THR A 207 8.75 -17.78 6.87
C THR A 207 9.68 -18.58 5.97
N ILE A 208 9.16 -19.06 4.85
CA ILE A 208 9.94 -19.52 3.71
C ILE A 208 9.40 -18.86 2.44
N LEU A 209 10.30 -18.50 1.54
CA LEU A 209 9.96 -17.91 0.26
C LEU A 209 10.03 -18.96 -0.87
N SER A 210 9.15 -18.82 -1.84
CA SER A 210 9.28 -19.44 -3.16
C SER A 210 9.16 -18.39 -4.25
N ILE A 211 9.95 -18.48 -5.31
CA ILE A 211 9.94 -17.53 -6.45
C ILE A 211 9.61 -18.26 -7.74
N ALA A 212 8.70 -17.72 -8.54
CA ALA A 212 8.40 -18.18 -9.89
C ALA A 212 8.54 -17.05 -10.91
N THR A 213 9.18 -17.31 -12.04
CA THR A 213 9.29 -16.33 -13.14
C THR A 213 8.28 -16.59 -14.26
N GLY A 214 8.01 -15.58 -15.08
CA GLY A 214 7.19 -15.73 -16.29
C GLY A 214 5.70 -15.87 -15.97
N SER A 215 5.15 -17.07 -16.09
CA SER A 215 3.70 -17.34 -15.91
C SER A 215 3.33 -17.85 -14.50
N GLY A 216 4.28 -17.86 -13.56
CA GLY A 216 4.04 -18.29 -12.17
C GLY A 216 3.89 -19.80 -11.97
N ASN A 217 4.23 -20.62 -12.96
CA ASN A 217 3.95 -22.07 -12.94
C ASN A 217 5.09 -22.94 -12.38
N THR A 218 6.30 -22.39 -12.23
CA THR A 218 7.46 -23.13 -11.74
C THR A 218 8.12 -22.36 -10.61
N TRP A 219 8.08 -22.95 -9.42
CA TRP A 219 8.57 -22.34 -8.19
C TRP A 219 9.96 -22.87 -7.83
N VAL A 220 10.84 -21.96 -7.42
CA VAL A 220 12.14 -22.25 -6.80
C VAL A 220 12.02 -21.86 -5.33
N ASN A 221 12.46 -22.75 -4.45
CA ASN A 221 12.46 -22.56 -3.01
C ASN A 221 13.79 -23.10 -2.48
N ASP A 222 14.50 -22.29 -1.70
CA ASP A 222 15.78 -22.64 -1.08
C ASP A 222 15.68 -22.80 0.45
N GLY A 223 14.47 -22.72 1.00
CA GLY A 223 14.18 -22.80 2.43
C GLY A 223 14.53 -21.52 3.20
N SER A 224 14.78 -20.41 2.50
CA SER A 224 15.13 -19.12 3.09
C SER A 224 13.91 -18.20 3.20
N ASP A 225 13.95 -17.28 4.17
CA ASP A 225 13.05 -16.13 4.28
C ASP A 225 13.53 -14.92 3.45
N SER A 226 14.68 -15.04 2.79
CA SER A 226 15.24 -14.06 1.85
C SER A 226 15.81 -14.72 0.59
N MET A 227 15.48 -14.19 -0.59
CA MET A 227 15.99 -14.65 -1.88
C MET A 227 16.30 -13.49 -2.82
N SER A 228 17.31 -13.66 -3.68
CA SER A 228 17.67 -12.67 -4.71
C SER A 228 17.49 -13.20 -6.12
N LYS A 229 17.15 -12.30 -7.06
CA LYS A 229 16.97 -12.64 -8.47
C LYS A 229 17.41 -11.52 -9.40
N ILE A 230 18.25 -11.86 -10.37
CA ILE A 230 18.52 -10.99 -11.52
C ILE A 230 17.34 -11.06 -12.49
N LEU A 231 16.71 -9.90 -12.75
CA LEU A 231 15.57 -9.73 -13.64
C LEU A 231 15.93 -8.80 -14.81
N THR A 232 15.18 -8.94 -15.91
CA THR A 232 15.22 -8.00 -17.03
C THR A 232 14.04 -7.02 -16.96
N THR A 233 14.20 -5.81 -17.50
CA THR A 233 13.11 -4.81 -17.53
C THR A 233 11.81 -5.39 -18.07
N GLY A 234 10.72 -5.19 -17.33
CA GLY A 234 9.38 -5.64 -17.66
C GLY A 234 9.10 -7.12 -17.37
N GLN A 235 10.07 -7.85 -16.81
CA GLN A 235 9.92 -9.26 -16.46
C GLN A 235 9.02 -9.41 -15.24
N TRP A 236 8.04 -10.31 -15.36
CA TRP A 236 7.16 -10.70 -14.26
C TRP A 236 7.80 -11.79 -13.39
N ILE A 237 7.66 -11.60 -12.09
CA ILE A 237 7.98 -12.57 -11.04
C ILE A 237 6.81 -12.68 -10.08
N TYR A 238 6.67 -13.86 -9.47
CA TYR A 238 5.75 -14.14 -8.39
C TYR A 238 6.55 -14.58 -7.18
N VAL A 239 6.19 -14.04 -6.02
CA VAL A 239 6.81 -14.37 -4.73
C VAL A 239 5.73 -15.02 -3.90
N LYS A 240 6.01 -16.20 -3.36
CA LYS A 240 5.10 -16.89 -2.44
C LYS A 240 5.74 -16.93 -1.06
N VAL A 241 5.01 -16.46 -0.06
CA VAL A 241 5.37 -16.53 1.36
C VAL A 241 4.57 -17.66 2.00
N GLU A 242 5.24 -18.50 2.79
CA GLU A 242 4.62 -19.59 3.53
C GLU A 242 5.19 -19.65 4.94
N ALA A 243 4.44 -20.20 5.89
CA ALA A 243 4.99 -20.52 7.20
C ALA A 243 6.08 -21.61 7.11
N ASN A 244 7.24 -21.39 7.74
CA ASN A 244 8.30 -22.41 7.80
C ASN A 244 7.85 -23.65 8.58
N VAL A 245 7.03 -23.44 9.62
CA VAL A 245 6.37 -24.54 10.35
C VAL A 245 4.87 -24.54 10.02
N PRO A 246 4.34 -25.64 9.44
CA PRO A 246 2.93 -25.72 9.08
C PRO A 246 1.99 -25.45 10.25
N GLY A 247 0.92 -24.70 10.00
CA GLY A 247 -0.10 -24.38 10.97
C GLY A 247 0.22 -23.24 11.94
N GLN A 248 1.34 -22.55 11.77
CA GLN A 248 1.58 -21.28 12.45
C GLN A 248 0.72 -20.19 11.83
N ILE A 249 0.19 -19.32 12.68
CA ILE A 249 -0.62 -18.16 12.30
C ILE A 249 0.08 -16.93 12.89
N PHE A 250 0.45 -15.96 12.04
CA PHE A 250 1.24 -14.80 12.42
C PHE A 250 1.27 -13.73 11.32
N SER A 251 1.60 -12.50 11.74
CA SER A 251 1.88 -11.38 10.84
C SER A 251 3.35 -11.36 10.41
N TYR A 252 3.60 -10.89 9.20
CA TYR A 252 4.91 -10.69 8.64
C TYR A 252 4.94 -9.48 7.69
N ASP A 253 6.14 -8.96 7.43
CA ASP A 253 6.39 -7.98 6.38
C ASP A 253 7.08 -8.64 5.19
N LEU A 254 6.63 -8.37 3.97
CA LEU A 254 7.38 -8.66 2.76
C LEU A 254 8.01 -7.38 2.21
N THR A 255 9.33 -7.38 2.03
CA THR A 255 10.10 -6.30 1.42
C THR A 255 10.67 -6.72 0.08
N ILE A 256 10.51 -5.88 -0.93
CA ILE A 256 11.19 -5.97 -2.23
C ILE A 256 12.13 -4.79 -2.37
N SER A 257 13.41 -5.04 -2.64
CA SER A 257 14.47 -4.03 -2.87
C SER A 257 15.11 -4.17 -4.25
N GLY A 258 15.84 -3.15 -4.71
CA GLY A 258 16.53 -3.13 -6.02
C GLY A 258 15.80 -2.36 -7.13
N CYS A 259 14.78 -1.56 -6.79
CA CYS A 259 14.10 -0.69 -7.76
C CYS A 259 14.77 0.67 -7.91
N ASP A 260 15.65 1.06 -7.00
CA ASP A 260 16.25 2.38 -7.02
C ASP A 260 17.22 2.50 -8.19
N THR A 261 17.39 3.71 -8.70
CA THR A 261 18.35 4.02 -9.76
C THR A 261 19.60 4.71 -9.20
N ALA A 262 19.72 4.74 -7.87
CA ALA A 262 20.86 5.32 -7.18
C ALA A 262 21.98 4.28 -7.14
N CYS A 263 23.19 4.75 -7.47
CA CYS A 263 24.44 4.01 -7.40
C CYS A 263 24.62 3.38 -6.00
N GLY A 264 24.95 2.09 -5.91
CA GLY A 264 25.20 1.38 -4.63
C GLY A 264 23.96 0.99 -3.82
N ASP A 265 22.85 0.63 -4.49
CA ASP A 265 21.58 0.25 -3.85
C ASP A 265 21.42 -1.26 -3.58
N ASP A 266 22.48 -2.03 -3.82
CA ASP A 266 22.55 -3.46 -3.54
C ASP A 266 23.12 -3.73 -2.12
N PRO A 267 23.06 -4.98 -1.62
CA PRO A 267 23.53 -5.30 -0.28
C PRO A 267 24.99 -4.91 -0.08
N GLY A 268 25.22 -3.95 0.81
CA GLY A 268 26.53 -3.37 1.05
C GLY A 268 26.56 -1.85 1.08
N ASP A 269 25.41 -1.18 0.94
CA ASP A 269 25.31 0.24 0.56
C ASP A 269 26.37 1.23 1.08
N ASP A 270 26.67 2.17 0.18
CA ASP A 270 27.85 2.99 -0.08
C ASP A 270 28.59 3.71 1.08
N ASP A 271 28.15 3.56 2.34
CA ASP A 271 28.82 4.05 3.55
C ASP A 271 28.81 3.05 4.71
N PHE A 272 29.83 3.16 5.57
CA PHE A 272 30.07 2.28 6.70
C PHE A 272 28.90 2.21 7.69
N ASP A 273 28.10 3.27 7.80
CA ASP A 273 26.96 3.36 8.72
C ASP A 273 25.74 2.51 8.29
N HIS A 274 25.73 2.04 7.03
CA HIS A 274 24.66 1.21 6.46
C HIS A 274 25.14 -0.19 6.01
N ALA A 275 26.31 -0.62 6.48
CA ALA A 275 26.89 -1.90 6.12
C ALA A 275 25.93 -3.08 6.30
N THR A 276 25.92 -4.01 5.33
CA THR A 276 25.08 -5.22 5.39
C THR A 276 25.65 -6.26 6.35
N GLN A 277 24.79 -6.85 7.19
CA GLN A 277 25.20 -7.86 8.15
C GLN A 277 25.27 -9.27 7.50
N PHE A 278 26.39 -9.97 7.66
CA PHE A 278 26.42 -11.43 7.49
C PHE A 278 25.78 -12.13 8.68
N VAL A 279 24.73 -12.89 8.41
CA VAL A 279 24.09 -13.77 9.39
C VAL A 279 24.54 -15.21 9.13
N GLY A 280 25.28 -15.79 10.07
CA GLY A 280 25.79 -17.17 9.96
C GLY A 280 26.88 -17.35 8.89
N CYS A 281 27.01 -18.58 8.37
CA CYS A 281 27.87 -18.90 7.23
C CYS A 281 27.06 -18.81 5.94
N SER A 282 26.65 -17.60 5.58
CA SER A 282 25.85 -17.30 4.40
C SER A 282 26.71 -16.75 3.27
N THR A 283 26.13 -16.72 2.06
CA THR A 283 26.67 -16.02 0.90
C THR A 283 25.79 -14.82 0.64
N ILE A 284 26.40 -13.64 0.49
CA ILE A 284 25.73 -12.44 0.03
C ILE A 284 26.15 -12.22 -1.41
N ASN A 285 25.18 -12.02 -2.30
CA ASN A 285 25.44 -11.59 -3.68
C ASN A 285 25.26 -10.08 -3.73
N SER A 286 26.26 -9.40 -4.28
CA SER A 286 26.30 -7.97 -4.52
C SER A 286 27.04 -7.70 -5.84
N ALA A 287 26.95 -6.48 -6.34
CA ALA A 287 27.60 -6.01 -7.53
C ALA A 287 28.04 -4.56 -7.34
N LEU A 288 29.33 -4.29 -7.62
CA LEU A 288 29.81 -2.92 -7.81
C LEU A 288 29.20 -2.36 -9.11
N ASP A 289 28.05 -1.71 -8.99
CA ASP A 289 27.13 -1.47 -10.10
C ASP A 289 27.34 -0.10 -10.79
N CYS A 290 28.19 0.74 -10.20
CA CYS A 290 28.57 2.05 -10.70
C CYS A 290 30.02 2.44 -10.33
N ASP A 291 30.54 3.47 -11.02
CA ASP A 291 31.85 4.04 -10.70
C ASP A 291 31.80 4.74 -9.33
N GLY A 292 32.51 4.19 -8.35
CA GLY A 292 32.60 4.74 -6.99
C GLY A 292 31.78 3.97 -5.96
N ASP A 293 31.05 2.94 -6.40
CA ASP A 293 30.33 2.01 -5.54
C ASP A 293 31.25 1.30 -4.55
N LYS A 294 30.75 1.06 -3.34
CA LYS A 294 31.47 0.41 -2.26
C LYS A 294 30.52 -0.39 -1.38
N ASP A 295 30.73 -1.70 -1.40
CA ASP A 295 29.99 -2.59 -0.53
C ASP A 295 30.70 -2.76 0.83
N PHE A 296 30.06 -2.30 1.90
CA PHE A 296 30.45 -2.52 3.28
C PHE A 296 29.66 -3.66 3.91
N TYR A 297 30.39 -4.55 4.59
CA TYR A 297 29.82 -5.68 5.30
C TYR A 297 30.32 -5.76 6.73
N TRP A 298 29.47 -6.28 7.62
CA TRP A 298 29.87 -6.58 9.00
C TRP A 298 29.33 -7.91 9.47
N PHE A 299 29.99 -8.48 10.49
CA PHE A 299 29.53 -9.71 11.13
C PHE A 299 29.96 -9.71 12.59
N THR A 300 29.23 -10.48 13.42
CA THR A 300 29.62 -10.74 14.80
C THR A 300 30.13 -12.17 14.92
N PRO A 301 31.43 -12.39 15.22
CA PRO A 301 31.95 -13.73 15.45
C PRO A 301 31.22 -14.46 16.58
N PHE A 302 30.72 -15.66 16.31
CA PHE A 302 30.06 -16.50 17.33
C PHE A 302 31.03 -17.28 18.21
N GLN A 303 32.29 -17.43 17.77
CA GLN A 303 33.35 -18.14 18.51
C GLN A 303 34.71 -17.46 18.25
N GLU A 304 35.63 -17.57 19.19
CA GLU A 304 37.03 -17.18 18.97
C GLU A 304 37.69 -18.14 17.97
N GLY A 305 38.36 -17.60 16.95
CA GLY A 305 39.08 -18.40 15.99
C GLY A 305 39.39 -17.65 14.70
N ASN A 306 39.89 -18.38 13.72
CA ASN A 306 40.05 -17.86 12.37
C ASN A 306 38.68 -17.92 11.66
N HIS A 307 38.36 -16.87 10.93
CA HIS A 307 37.20 -16.80 10.05
C HIS A 307 37.68 -16.62 8.62
N ASP A 308 37.22 -17.48 7.72
CA ASP A 308 37.53 -17.39 6.31
C ASP A 308 36.45 -16.54 5.63
N ILE A 309 36.89 -15.50 4.91
CA ILE A 309 36.03 -14.64 4.10
C ILE A 309 36.55 -14.75 2.67
N GLU A 310 35.68 -15.16 1.76
CA GLU A 310 36.01 -15.39 0.36
C GLU A 310 35.04 -14.60 -0.53
N THR A 311 35.58 -13.90 -1.51
CA THR A 311 34.80 -13.26 -2.58
C THR A 311 34.83 -14.17 -3.81
N LEU A 312 33.66 -14.47 -4.38
CA LEU A 312 33.51 -15.46 -5.47
C LEU A 312 33.16 -14.80 -6.84
N GLY A 313 33.47 -13.52 -7.00
CA GLY A 313 33.10 -12.71 -8.17
C GLY A 313 33.94 -12.91 -9.43
N SER A 314 33.42 -12.48 -10.59
CA SER A 314 34.10 -12.54 -11.89
C SER A 314 35.07 -11.37 -12.16
N THR A 315 35.09 -10.38 -11.27
CA THR A 315 36.02 -9.25 -11.27
C THR A 315 36.99 -9.46 -10.11
N ASP A 316 38.25 -9.77 -10.42
CA ASP A 316 39.35 -9.69 -9.46
C ASP A 316 39.45 -8.22 -8.99
N THR A 317 39.19 -7.97 -7.71
CA THR A 317 39.63 -6.74 -7.02
C THR A 317 41.03 -6.92 -6.47
#